data_AF-A0A7V9NXF4-F1
#
_entry.id   AF-A0A7V9NXF4-F1
#
_cell.length_a   1.000
_cell.length_b   1.000
_cell.length_c   1.000
_cell.angle_alpha   90.00
_cell.angle_beta   90.00
_cell.angle_gamma   90.00
#
_symmetry.space_group_name_H-M   'P 1'
#
loop_
_entity.id
_entity.type
_entity.pdbx_description
1 polymer ?
#
loop_
_entity_poly.entity_id
_entity_poly.type
_entity_poly.pdbx_seq_one_letter_code
_entity_poly.pdbx_strand_id
1 'polypeptide(L)'
;MIKKCEYCQSEFTSKRMTRKYCSDNCKQMAYFKRSGTTLCELKSEPSILVVPSIKDSKIIQQEILNEIAVKVMQLIELRETEQKQNIMSHAICNVEPFSFNLKNKSQK
;
A
#
# COMPACT_ATOMS: atom_id res chain seq x y z
N MET A 1 -9.44 31.95 36.48
CA MET A 1 -10.15 32.88 35.56
C MET A 1 -10.68 32.11 34.37
N ILE A 2 -11.92 32.39 33.97
CA ILE A 2 -12.54 31.83 32.75
C ILE A 2 -12.11 32.73 31.59
N LYS A 3 -11.64 32.12 30.50
CA LYS A 3 -11.21 32.80 29.27
C LYS A 3 -11.79 32.10 28.05
N LYS A 4 -11.93 32.80 26.93
CA LYS A 4 -12.25 32.19 25.64
C LYS A 4 -11.00 31.78 24.90
N CYS A 5 -11.02 30.60 24.29
CA CYS A 5 -9.95 30.10 23.44
C CYS A 5 -9.89 30.91 22.14
N GLU A 6 -8.73 31.46 21.77
CA GLU A 6 -8.57 32.22 20.52
C GLU A 6 -8.74 31.37 19.25
N TYR A 7 -8.70 30.04 19.36
CA TYR A 7 -8.88 29.13 18.22
C TYR A 7 -10.33 28.64 18.08
N CYS A 8 -10.83 27.89 19.08
CA CYS A 8 -12.15 27.25 19.03
C CYS A 8 -13.26 28.06 19.70
N GLN A 9 -12.94 29.23 20.26
CA GLN A 9 -13.87 30.14 20.95
C GLN A 9 -14.56 29.59 22.21
N SER A 10 -14.33 28.32 22.56
CA SER A 10 -14.84 27.69 23.77
C SER A 10 -14.27 28.35 25.02
N GLU A 11 -15.09 28.42 26.06
CA GLU A 11 -14.68 28.88 27.38
C GLU A 11 -13.85 27.82 28.09
N PHE A 12 -12.79 28.24 28.77
CA PHE A 12 -11.92 27.36 29.54
C PHE A 12 -11.33 28.08 30.75
N THR A 13 -11.06 27.30 31.80
CA THR A 13 -10.43 27.81 33.01
C THR A 13 -8.91 27.75 32.86
N SER A 14 -8.22 28.84 33.19
CA SER A 14 -6.75 28.85 33.24
C SER A 14 -6.22 29.37 34.57
N LYS A 15 -5.11 28.74 35.00
CA LYS A 15 -4.28 29.17 36.14
C LYS A 15 -3.36 30.35 35.80
N ARG A 16 -2.96 30.53 34.53
CA ARG A 16 -1.96 31.54 34.10
C ARG A 16 -2.58 32.61 33.22
N MET A 17 -2.36 33.89 33.54
CA MET A 17 -2.91 35.05 32.80
C MET A 17 -2.58 35.04 31.31
N THR A 18 -1.39 34.56 30.96
CA THR A 18 -0.86 34.54 29.58
C THR A 18 -1.42 33.42 28.72
N ARG A 19 -2.16 32.43 29.26
CA ARG A 19 -2.68 31.32 28.46
C ARG A 19 -3.81 31.80 27.54
N LYS A 20 -3.69 31.52 26.25
CA LYS A 20 -4.62 31.96 25.18
C LYS A 20 -5.49 30.83 24.60
N TYR A 21 -5.05 29.58 24.76
CA TYR A 21 -5.70 28.41 24.16
C TYR A 21 -6.12 27.41 25.24
N CYS A 22 -7.25 26.73 25.01
CA CYS A 22 -7.75 25.71 25.93
C CYS A 22 -6.83 24.47 25.98
N SER A 23 -6.24 24.09 24.85
CA SER A 23 -5.34 22.93 24.72
C SER A 23 -4.13 23.23 23.82
N ASP A 24 -3.10 22.38 23.89
CA ASP A 24 -1.95 22.45 22.98
C ASP A 24 -2.36 22.14 21.54
N ASN A 25 -3.38 21.32 21.34
CA ASN A 25 -3.97 21.09 20.02
C ASN A 25 -4.51 22.41 19.43
N CYS A 26 -5.32 23.16 20.16
CA CYS A 26 -5.82 24.47 19.71
C CYS A 26 -4.69 25.47 19.43
N LYS A 27 -3.60 25.40 20.19
CA LYS A 27 -2.40 26.22 19.95
C LYS A 27 -1.73 25.86 18.61
N GLN A 28 -1.58 24.57 18.32
CA GLN A 28 -1.00 24.07 17.07
C GLN A 28 -1.90 24.41 15.88
N MET A 29 -3.21 24.18 15.99
CA MET A 29 -4.14 24.52 14.92
C MET A 29 -4.18 26.02 14.63
N ALA A 30 -4.14 26.87 15.66
CA ALA A 30 -4.01 28.31 15.48
C ALA A 30 -2.71 28.71 14.80
N TYR A 31 -1.61 27.99 15.04
CA TYR A 31 -0.35 28.20 14.33
C TYR A 31 -0.48 27.84 12.85
N PHE A 32 -0.98 26.65 12.52
CA PHE A 32 -1.16 26.21 11.13
C PHE A 32 -2.09 27.11 10.34
N LYS A 33 -3.21 27.53 10.95
CA LYS A 33 -4.14 28.49 10.35
C LYS A 33 -3.47 29.83 10.00
N ARG A 34 -2.50 30.28 10.80
CA ARG A 34 -1.74 31.51 10.54
C ARG A 34 -0.59 31.31 9.55
N SER A 35 0.05 30.15 9.55
CA SER A 35 1.18 29.85 8.68
C SER A 35 0.77 29.43 7.27
N GLY A 36 -0.52 29.34 6.98
CA GLY A 36 -1.03 28.91 5.67
C GLY A 36 -0.69 27.45 5.34
N THR A 37 -0.22 26.69 6.32
CA THR A 37 0.16 25.29 6.15
C THR A 37 -1.08 24.45 6.36
N THR A 38 -1.71 24.05 5.25
CA THR A 38 -2.79 23.06 5.27
C THR A 38 -2.20 21.73 5.71
N LEU A 39 -2.56 21.29 6.91
CA LEU A 39 -2.48 19.88 7.25
C LEU A 39 -3.35 19.16 6.23
N CYS A 40 -2.79 18.19 5.50
CA CYS A 40 -3.55 17.38 4.54
C CYS A 40 -4.82 16.88 5.22
N GLU A 41 -5.94 17.46 4.80
CA GLU A 41 -7.20 17.36 5.50
C GLU A 41 -7.91 16.13 4.95
N LEU A 42 -7.86 15.02 5.68
CA LEU A 42 -8.91 14.00 5.60
C LEU A 42 -10.16 14.62 6.22
N LYS A 43 -10.84 15.47 5.45
CA LYS A 43 -12.09 16.12 5.81
C LYS A 43 -13.19 15.06 5.95
N SER A 44 -13.52 14.69 7.18
CA SER A 44 -14.92 14.46 7.54
C SER A 44 -15.52 15.82 7.92
N GLU A 45 -16.06 16.53 6.92
CA GLU A 45 -16.79 17.79 7.09
C GLU A 45 -18.23 17.54 7.63
N PRO A 46 -18.88 18.58 8.19
CA PRO A 46 -20.07 18.49 9.02
C PRO A 46 -21.36 18.37 8.20
N SER A 47 -22.34 17.75 8.84
CA SER A 47 -23.71 17.49 8.36
C SER A 47 -24.38 18.68 7.66
N ILE A 48 -24.39 18.66 6.33
CA ILE A 48 -25.47 19.23 5.51
C ILE A 48 -25.98 18.11 4.60
N LEU A 49 -27.30 17.90 4.64
CA LEU A 49 -28.04 16.87 3.93
C LEU A 49 -27.90 17.01 2.40
N VAL A 50 -26.90 16.36 1.80
CA VAL A 50 -26.97 15.88 0.42
C VAL A 50 -26.30 14.51 0.38
N VAL A 51 -27.12 13.47 0.30
CA VAL A 51 -26.65 12.12 -0.01
C VAL A 51 -26.36 12.07 -1.51
N PRO A 52 -25.13 11.75 -1.89
CA PRO A 52 -24.95 10.72 -2.90
C PRO A 52 -24.07 9.62 -2.31
N SER A 53 -24.71 8.49 -2.01
CA SER A 53 -24.20 7.13 -1.93
C SER A 53 -22.67 7.01 -1.77
N ILE A 54 -22.23 6.98 -0.50
CA ILE A 54 -20.95 6.36 -0.14
C ILE A 54 -21.11 4.89 -0.52
N LYS A 55 -20.65 4.50 -1.72
CA LYS A 55 -20.56 3.08 -2.07
C LYS A 55 -19.59 2.45 -1.08
N ASP A 56 -20.13 1.50 -0.33
CA ASP A 56 -19.59 0.96 0.90
C ASP A 56 -18.11 0.60 0.76
N SER A 57 -17.31 0.94 1.78
CA SER A 57 -15.89 0.54 1.90
C SER A 57 -15.67 -0.97 1.66
N LYS A 58 -16.71 -1.79 1.80
CA LYS A 58 -16.70 -3.22 1.51
C LYS A 58 -16.65 -3.53 0.01
N ILE A 59 -17.30 -2.72 -0.83
CA ILE A 59 -17.30 -2.90 -2.29
C ILE A 59 -15.90 -2.60 -2.84
N ILE A 60 -15.28 -1.51 -2.38
CA ILE A 60 -13.91 -1.14 -2.78
C ILE A 60 -12.90 -2.20 -2.31
N GLN A 61 -13.04 -2.71 -1.09
CA GLN A 61 -12.20 -3.82 -0.60
C GLN A 61 -12.38 -5.10 -1.43
N GLN A 62 -13.61 -5.40 -1.86
CA GLN A 62 -13.90 -6.59 -2.65
C GLN A 62 -13.35 -6.49 -4.08
N GLU A 63 -13.43 -5.31 -4.70
CA GLU A 63 -12.85 -5.07 -6.03
C GLU A 63 -11.32 -5.23 -6.01
N ILE A 64 -10.64 -4.68 -4.99
CA ILE A 64 -9.20 -4.83 -4.80
C ILE A 64 -8.84 -6.31 -4.57
N LEU A 65 -9.61 -7.03 -3.75
CA LEU A 65 -9.37 -8.45 -3.49
C LEU A 65 -9.51 -9.30 -4.76
N ASN A 66 -10.51 -9.00 -5.59
CA ASN A 66 -10.73 -9.68 -6.86
C ASN A 66 -9.57 -9.42 -7.83
N GLU A 67 -9.06 -8.18 -7.92
CA GLU A 67 -7.93 -7.84 -8.77
C GLU A 67 -6.65 -8.58 -8.32
N ILE A 68 -6.40 -8.66 -7.00
CA ILE A 68 -5.27 -9.41 -6.45
C ILE A 68 -5.39 -10.89 -6.79
N ALA A 69 -6.58 -11.49 -6.64
CA ALA A 69 -6.80 -12.91 -6.91
C ALA A 69 -6.49 -13.27 -8.37
N VAL A 70 -6.92 -12.43 -9.33
CA VAL A 70 -6.64 -12.64 -10.77
C VAL A 70 -5.13 -12.58 -11.04
N LYS A 71 -4.42 -11.60 -10.48
CA LYS A 71 -2.96 -11.48 -10.66
C LYS A 71 -2.21 -12.66 -10.06
N VAL A 72 -2.62 -13.16 -8.89
CA VAL A 72 -2.01 -14.33 -8.25
C VAL A 72 -2.19 -15.58 -9.12
N MET A 73 -3.38 -15.81 -9.68
CA MET A 73 -3.63 -16.94 -10.58
C MET A 73 -2.73 -16.88 -11.82
N GLN A 74 -2.61 -15.71 -12.46
CA GLN A 74 -1.72 -15.52 -13.61
C GLN A 74 -0.25 -15.81 -13.26
N LEU A 75 0.22 -15.38 -12.08
CA LEU A 75 1.59 -15.65 -11.63
C LEU A 75 1.85 -17.14 -11.37
N ILE A 76 0.84 -17.87 -10.87
CA ILE A 76 0.94 -19.32 -10.68
C ILE A 76 1.10 -20.01 -12.03
N GLU A 77 0.27 -19.66 -13.03
CA GLU A 77 0.36 -20.21 -14.38
C GLU A 77 1.72 -19.92 -15.03
N LEU A 78 2.22 -18.69 -14.90
CA LEU A 78 3.56 -18.33 -15.39
C LEU A 78 4.64 -19.21 -14.76
N ARG A 79 4.62 -19.38 -13.43
CA ARG A 79 5.56 -20.27 -12.73
C ARG A 79 5.48 -21.72 -13.24
N GLU A 80 4.28 -22.24 -13.48
CA GLU A 80 4.11 -23.59 -14.01
C GLU A 80 4.66 -23.72 -15.43
N THR A 81 4.52 -22.70 -16.27
CA THR A 81 5.09 -22.70 -17.63
C THR A 81 6.60 -22.61 -17.60
N GLU A 82 7.17 -21.79 -16.72
CA GLU A 82 8.63 -21.72 -16.51
C GLU A 82 9.18 -23.05 -16.02
N GLN A 83 8.49 -23.73 -15.09
CA GLN A 83 8.88 -25.06 -14.64
C GLN A 83 8.81 -26.11 -15.77
N LYS A 84 7.75 -26.09 -16.59
CA LYS A 84 7.63 -26.99 -17.74
C LYS A 84 8.73 -26.72 -18.78
N GLN A 85 9.04 -25.46 -19.07
CA GLN A 85 10.14 -25.08 -19.95
C GLN A 85 11.50 -25.50 -19.39
N ASN A 86 11.71 -25.34 -18.08
CA ASN A 86 12.92 -25.78 -17.39
C ASN A 86 13.08 -27.31 -17.46
N ILE A 87 12.03 -28.08 -17.17
CA ILE A 87 12.02 -29.54 -17.29
C ILE A 87 12.25 -29.98 -18.76
N MET A 88 11.65 -29.31 -19.74
CA MET A 88 11.89 -29.61 -21.16
C MET A 88 13.32 -29.28 -21.61
N SER A 89 13.93 -28.21 -21.09
CA SER A 89 15.32 -27.85 -21.39
C SER A 89 16.32 -28.86 -20.80
N HIS A 90 16.02 -29.42 -19.63
CA HIS A 90 16.84 -30.48 -19.00
C HIS A 90 16.65 -31.85 -19.66
N ALA A 91 15.51 -32.13 -20.27
CA ALA A 91 15.26 -33.38 -21.00
C ALA A 91 16.04 -33.50 -22.33
N ILE A 92 16.55 -32.39 -22.87
CA ILE A 92 17.31 -32.36 -24.14
C ILE A 92 18.80 -32.71 -23.91
N CYS A 93 19.28 -32.71 -22.67
CA CYS A 93 20.66 -33.11 -22.33
C CYS A 93 20.80 -34.62 -22.06
N ASN A 94 20.24 -35.48 -22.93
CA ASN A 94 20.66 -36.88 -23.03
C ASN A 94 21.59 -37.03 -24.23
N VAL A 95 22.86 -36.64 -24.07
CA VAL A 95 23.91 -37.01 -25.03
C VAL A 95 24.28 -38.46 -24.72
N GLU A 96 24.03 -39.36 -25.67
CA GLU A 96 24.33 -40.80 -25.53
C GLU A 96 25.79 -41.03 -25.13
N PRO A 97 26.09 -42.10 -24.34
CA PRO A 97 27.47 -42.42 -24.01
C PRO A 97 28.21 -42.81 -25.29
N PHE A 98 29.21 -42.00 -25.67
CA PHE A 98 30.13 -42.29 -26.76
C PHE A 98 30.73 -43.69 -26.56
N SER A 99 30.26 -44.65 -27.35
CA SER A 99 30.81 -45.99 -27.40
C SER A 99 32.09 -45.97 -28.24
N PHE A 100 33.25 -45.96 -27.59
CA PHE A 100 34.54 -45.98 -28.27
C PHE A 100 34.85 -47.39 -28.76
N ASN A 101 34.61 -47.64 -30.05
CA ASN A 101 34.93 -48.90 -30.71
C ASN A 101 36.37 -48.84 -31.27
N LEU A 102 37.35 -49.28 -30.49
CA LEU A 102 38.73 -49.49 -30.98
C LEU A 102 38.80 -50.82 -31.74
N LYS A 103 38.46 -50.78 -33.03
CA LYS A 103 38.88 -51.81 -33.99
C LYS A 103 39.98 -51.26 -34.90
N ASN A 104 41.20 -51.69 -34.58
CA ASN A 104 42.28 -52.15 -35.44
C ASN A 104 42.47 -51.53 -36.83
N LYS A 105 43.71 -51.08 -37.09
CA LYS A 105 44.54 -51.30 -38.30
C LYS A 105 45.81 -50.43 -38.13
N SER A 106 47.01 -50.75 -38.58
CA SER A 106 47.68 -51.93 -39.13
C SER A 106 49.11 -51.44 -39.40
N GLN A 107 50.11 -52.30 -39.24
CA GLN A 107 51.35 -52.35 -40.05
C GLN A 107 52.14 -51.04 -40.28
N LYS A 108 53.32 -50.96 -39.65
CA LYS A 108 54.61 -51.18 -40.34
C LYS A 108 55.75 -51.33 -39.34
#